data_AF-A0A8S4G0N0-F1
#
_entry.id   AF-A0A8S4G0N0-F1
#
_cell.length_a   1.000
_cell.length_b   1.000
_cell.length_c   1.000
_cell.angle_alpha   90.00
_cell.angle_beta   90.00
_cell.angle_gamma   90.00
#
_symmetry.space_group_name_H-M   'P 1'
#
loop_
_entity.id
_entity.type
_entity.pdbx_description
1 polymer ?
#
loop_
_entity_poly.entity_id
_entity_poly.type
_entity_poly.pdbx_seq_one_letter_code
_entity_poly.pdbx_strand_id
1 'polypeptide(L)'
;MCCIYIYHLAILASDLSPLLTFDSCRFSRADTKLSVNKSGVFVRGVSSVKVGAAEDPVFSTAAQEMNIPDGVNNLHAKMISTKCIRSPVDEALSLRSESTAFLRGAEGTHMESKELYWSADQDIFLKSINGSVVLSGKEGVFVSVKDLPIALPASNDSKWYSQATGQFKVCVCMPQGKLFRIAVPDGQKVTCSHINMNNEFNPCV
;
A
#
# COMPACT_ATOMS: atom_id res chain seq x y z
N MET A 1 -61.50 -2.39 16.72
CA MET A 1 -60.61 -2.93 17.77
C MET A 1 -59.58 -3.79 17.08
N CYS A 2 -58.33 -3.36 17.02
CA CYS A 2 -57.22 -4.18 16.53
C CYS A 2 -56.21 -4.30 17.68
N CYS A 3 -55.99 -5.52 18.16
CA CYS A 3 -55.13 -5.80 19.30
C CYS A 3 -53.67 -5.50 18.92
N ILE A 4 -53.08 -4.52 19.60
CA ILE A 4 -51.65 -4.28 19.62
C ILE A 4 -51.04 -5.33 20.54
N TYR A 5 -50.31 -6.30 19.98
CA TYR A 5 -49.41 -7.15 20.78
C TYR A 5 -48.01 -6.54 20.72
N ILE A 6 -47.60 -5.91 21.82
CA ILE A 6 -46.19 -5.55 22.06
C ILE A 6 -45.56 -6.76 22.73
N TYR A 7 -44.69 -7.47 22.01
CA TYR A 7 -43.80 -8.45 22.63
C TYR A 7 -42.52 -7.75 23.06
N HIS A 8 -42.38 -7.51 24.36
CA HIS A 8 -41.12 -7.09 24.97
C HIS A 8 -40.22 -8.33 25.08
N LEU A 9 -39.11 -8.36 24.34
CA LEU A 9 -38.01 -9.29 24.62
C LEU A 9 -36.73 -8.47 24.81
N ALA A 10 -36.26 -8.42 26.05
CA ALA A 10 -34.99 -7.80 26.43
C ALA A 10 -33.90 -8.87 26.42
N ILE A 11 -32.82 -8.66 25.66
CA ILE A 11 -31.59 -9.44 25.82
C ILE A 11 -30.56 -8.52 26.49
N LEU A 12 -30.18 -8.89 27.71
CA LEU A 12 -29.20 -8.17 28.51
C LEU A 12 -27.78 -8.47 27.98
N ALA A 13 -27.04 -7.42 27.62
CA ALA A 13 -25.58 -7.44 27.71
C ALA A 13 -25.18 -7.19 29.17
N SER A 14 -24.04 -7.75 29.58
CA SER A 14 -23.54 -7.81 30.96
C SER A 14 -23.29 -6.46 31.64
N ASP A 15 -23.51 -5.33 30.95
CA ASP A 15 -23.29 -3.96 31.42
C ASP A 15 -24.53 -3.06 31.39
N LEU A 16 -25.75 -3.62 31.24
CA LEU A 16 -27.03 -2.94 31.51
C LEU A 16 -27.36 -1.67 30.68
N SER A 17 -26.61 -1.35 29.62
CA SER A 17 -27.00 -0.30 28.68
C SER A 17 -27.99 -0.81 27.60
N PRO A 18 -29.10 -0.11 27.33
CA PRO A 18 -30.10 -0.56 26.35
C PRO A 18 -29.59 -0.43 24.91
N LEU A 19 -29.65 -1.53 24.14
CA LEU A 19 -29.16 -1.59 22.76
C LEU A 19 -30.30 -2.00 21.80
N LEU A 20 -30.81 -0.97 21.09
CA LEU A 20 -31.61 -0.92 19.86
C LEU A 20 -32.97 -1.66 19.79
N THR A 21 -34.03 -0.87 19.53
CA THR A 21 -35.40 -1.31 19.25
C THR A 21 -35.83 -0.80 17.88
N PHE A 22 -36.26 -1.64 16.94
CA PHE A 22 -37.23 -1.24 15.88
C PHE A 22 -38.01 -2.44 15.35
N ASP A 23 -39.32 -2.23 15.17
CA ASP A 23 -40.19 -3.09 14.35
C ASP A 23 -41.07 -2.23 13.45
N SER A 24 -41.22 -2.61 12.18
CA SER A 24 -42.11 -1.95 11.23
C SER A 24 -43.07 -2.97 10.64
N CYS A 25 -44.35 -2.86 10.96
CA CYS A 25 -45.40 -3.66 10.36
C CYS A 25 -46.07 -2.82 9.25
N ARG A 26 -45.75 -3.10 7.97
CA ARG A 26 -46.64 -2.75 6.86
C ARG A 26 -47.32 -4.03 6.37
N PHE A 27 -48.62 -3.90 6.12
CA PHE A 27 -49.58 -4.95 5.75
C PHE A 27 -48.99 -6.11 4.91
N SER A 28 -49.13 -7.34 5.44
CA SER A 28 -49.12 -8.66 4.76
C SER A 28 -47.84 -9.54 4.76
N ARG A 29 -46.63 -9.09 5.11
CA ARG A 29 -45.48 -10.02 5.28
C ARG A 29 -44.54 -9.63 6.41
N ALA A 30 -44.31 -10.55 7.35
CA ALA A 30 -43.27 -10.43 8.35
C ALA A 30 -41.91 -10.65 7.68
N ASP A 31 -41.24 -9.56 7.29
CA ASP A 31 -39.87 -9.61 6.81
C ASP A 31 -38.91 -9.44 7.99
N THR A 32 -38.06 -10.43 8.23
CA THR A 32 -36.96 -10.29 9.21
C THR A 32 -35.97 -9.25 8.71
N LYS A 33 -36.05 -8.02 9.26
CA LYS A 33 -35.15 -6.92 8.90
C LYS A 33 -33.80 -6.99 9.61
N LEU A 34 -33.68 -7.75 10.69
CA LEU A 34 -32.46 -7.96 11.47
C LEU A 34 -32.37 -9.42 11.92
N SER A 35 -31.24 -10.08 11.64
CA SER A 35 -30.95 -11.45 12.08
C SER A 35 -29.62 -11.47 12.82
N VAL A 36 -29.62 -11.99 14.05
CA VAL A 36 -28.41 -12.17 14.86
C VAL A 36 -28.17 -13.67 15.03
N ASN A 37 -26.99 -14.14 14.67
CA ASN A 37 -26.59 -15.53 14.83
C ASN A 37 -25.11 -15.62 15.24
N LYS A 38 -24.59 -16.84 15.44
CA LYS A 38 -23.17 -17.06 15.80
C LYS A 38 -22.16 -16.55 14.75
N SER A 39 -22.60 -16.35 13.51
CA SER A 39 -21.79 -15.81 12.42
C SER A 39 -21.88 -14.28 12.25
N GLY A 40 -22.75 -13.60 13.02
CA GLY A 40 -22.82 -12.15 13.06
C GLY A 40 -24.22 -11.56 13.06
N VAL A 41 -24.29 -10.25 12.82
CA VAL A 41 -25.51 -9.45 12.75
C VAL A 41 -25.76 -9.07 11.29
N PHE A 42 -26.95 -9.41 10.79
CA PHE A 42 -27.36 -9.20 9.41
C PHE A 42 -28.59 -8.30 9.35
N VAL A 43 -28.45 -7.12 8.76
CA VAL A 43 -29.59 -6.21 8.52
C VAL A 43 -30.00 -6.32 7.05
N ARG A 44 -31.28 -6.55 6.76
CA ARG A 44 -31.80 -6.75 5.40
C ARG A 44 -33.09 -5.94 5.17
N GLY A 45 -33.25 -5.41 3.96
CA GLY A 45 -34.50 -4.74 3.56
C GLY A 45 -34.80 -3.44 4.31
N VAL A 46 -33.77 -2.71 4.73
CA VAL A 46 -33.83 -1.36 5.31
C VAL A 46 -33.14 -0.36 4.39
N SER A 47 -33.62 0.88 4.35
CA SER A 47 -33.01 1.96 3.55
C SER A 47 -31.72 2.50 4.15
N SER A 48 -31.59 2.43 5.48
CA SER A 48 -30.39 2.85 6.18
C SER A 48 -30.29 2.21 7.57
N VAL A 49 -29.07 2.07 8.07
CA VAL A 49 -28.75 1.62 9.43
C VAL A 49 -27.97 2.74 10.10
N LYS A 50 -28.40 3.10 11.31
CA LYS A 50 -27.69 4.03 12.20
C LYS A 50 -27.29 3.31 13.48
N VAL A 51 -26.06 3.52 13.92
CA VAL A 51 -25.51 2.99 15.17
C VAL A 51 -25.00 4.17 15.99
N GLY A 52 -25.48 4.31 17.23
CA GLY A 52 -25.15 5.43 18.11
C GLY A 52 -26.40 6.13 18.64
N ALA A 53 -26.23 7.34 19.17
CA ALA A 53 -27.34 8.15 19.65
C ALA A 53 -28.23 8.58 18.47
N ALA A 54 -29.54 8.77 18.73
CA ALA A 54 -30.50 9.12 17.69
C ALA A 54 -30.16 10.47 17.00
N GLU A 55 -29.61 11.41 17.76
CA GLU A 55 -29.22 12.74 17.29
C GLU A 55 -27.78 12.81 16.78
N ASP A 56 -26.88 11.95 17.29
CA ASP A 56 -25.47 11.89 16.90
C ASP A 56 -25.04 10.42 16.67
N PRO A 57 -25.36 9.85 15.49
CA PRO A 57 -25.02 8.47 15.19
C PRO A 57 -23.53 8.35 14.89
N VAL A 58 -22.83 7.48 15.61
CA VAL A 58 -21.42 7.12 15.39
C VAL A 58 -21.20 6.50 14.01
N PHE A 59 -22.22 5.82 13.47
CA PHE A 59 -22.18 5.24 12.14
C PHE A 59 -23.55 5.32 11.46
N SER A 60 -23.58 5.65 10.17
CA SER A 60 -24.80 5.69 9.36
C SER A 60 -24.52 5.22 7.93
N THR A 61 -25.27 4.24 7.43
CA THR A 61 -25.16 3.81 6.03
C THR A 61 -25.81 4.78 5.04
N ALA A 62 -26.55 5.79 5.53
CA ALA A 62 -27.13 6.85 4.71
C ALA A 62 -26.25 8.09 4.62
N ALA A 63 -25.19 8.18 5.44
CA ALA A 63 -24.31 9.33 5.42
C ALA A 63 -23.26 9.17 4.30
N GLN A 64 -23.15 10.18 3.45
CA GLN A 64 -22.11 10.24 2.41
C GLN A 64 -20.74 10.57 3.00
N GLU A 65 -20.73 11.25 4.14
CA GLU A 65 -19.56 11.63 4.92
C GLU A 65 -19.69 11.00 6.32
N MET A 66 -18.60 10.39 6.80
CA MET A 66 -18.56 9.76 8.12
C MET A 66 -17.46 10.43 8.92
N ASN A 67 -17.81 10.92 10.11
CA ASN A 67 -16.82 11.33 11.09
C ASN A 67 -16.33 10.06 11.79
N ILE A 68 -15.08 9.72 11.54
CA ILE A 68 -14.44 8.60 12.22
C ILE A 68 -14.08 9.10 13.63
N PRO A 69 -14.64 8.50 14.70
CA PRO A 69 -14.30 8.89 16.07
C PRO A 69 -12.81 8.67 16.34
N ASP A 70 -12.26 9.44 17.29
CA ASP A 70 -10.85 9.36 17.66
C ASP A 70 -10.44 7.92 18.03
N GLY A 71 -9.24 7.51 17.63
CA GLY A 71 -8.66 6.21 17.96
C GLY A 71 -8.79 5.13 16.89
N VAL A 72 -9.20 5.46 15.66
CA VAL A 72 -9.13 4.51 14.53
C VAL A 72 -7.72 4.45 13.96
N ASN A 73 -7.00 3.39 14.35
CA ASN A 73 -5.62 3.16 13.92
C ASN A 73 -5.52 2.46 12.55
N ASN A 74 -6.58 1.78 12.11
CA ASN A 74 -6.60 1.03 10.85
C ASN A 74 -7.84 1.39 10.04
N LEU A 75 -7.63 1.88 8.82
CA LEU A 75 -8.70 2.21 7.89
C LEU A 75 -8.61 1.32 6.64
N HIS A 76 -9.57 0.42 6.49
CA HIS A 76 -9.71 -0.42 5.31
C HIS A 76 -10.83 0.13 4.43
N ALA A 77 -10.46 0.75 3.31
CA ALA A 77 -11.42 1.33 2.37
C ALA A 77 -10.96 1.14 0.92
N LYS A 78 -11.92 1.00 0.01
CA LYS A 78 -11.64 0.89 -1.43
C LYS A 78 -11.18 2.22 -2.04
N MET A 79 -11.63 3.33 -1.48
CA MET A 79 -11.32 4.68 -1.95
C MET A 79 -11.45 5.65 -0.78
N ILE A 80 -10.46 6.52 -0.63
CA ILE A 80 -10.41 7.56 0.39
C ILE A 80 -10.20 8.89 -0.34
N SER A 81 -11.10 9.84 -0.11
CA SER A 81 -10.95 11.22 -0.58
C SER A 81 -10.74 12.10 0.63
N THR A 82 -9.54 12.62 0.81
CA THR A 82 -9.17 13.46 1.94
C THR A 82 -8.16 14.51 1.48
N LYS A 83 -8.06 15.61 2.25
CA LYS A 83 -7.05 16.65 2.06
C LYS A 83 -5.66 16.19 2.52
N CYS A 84 -5.60 15.32 3.53
CA CYS A 84 -4.35 14.88 4.14
C CYS A 84 -4.50 13.50 4.79
N ILE A 85 -3.43 12.71 4.75
CA ILE A 85 -3.26 11.46 5.51
C ILE A 85 -1.96 11.63 6.29
N ARG A 86 -2.00 11.47 7.61
CA ARG A 86 -0.86 11.68 8.49
C ARG A 86 -0.89 10.67 9.65
N SER A 87 0.27 10.15 10.04
CA SER A 87 0.42 9.42 11.30
C SER A 87 0.77 10.37 12.46
N PRO A 88 0.59 9.91 13.71
CA PRO A 88 1.23 10.51 14.88
C PRO A 88 2.74 10.66 14.73
N VAL A 89 3.36 11.55 15.51
CA VAL A 89 4.80 11.89 15.39
C VAL A 89 5.70 10.70 15.79
N ASP A 90 5.19 9.84 16.65
CA ASP A 90 5.81 8.66 17.23
C ASP A 90 5.46 7.36 16.51
N GLU A 91 4.65 7.42 15.44
CA GLU A 91 4.18 6.25 14.72
C GLU A 91 4.41 6.36 13.20
N ALA A 92 4.63 5.20 12.57
CA ALA A 92 4.82 5.10 11.13
C ALA A 92 3.46 5.03 10.39
N LEU A 93 3.33 5.79 9.30
CA LEU A 93 2.21 5.66 8.37
C LEU A 93 2.49 4.53 7.36
N SER A 94 1.72 3.44 7.42
CA SER A 94 1.82 2.34 6.46
C SER A 94 0.69 2.39 5.43
N LEU A 95 1.02 2.59 4.16
CA LEU A 95 0.09 2.49 3.03
C LEU A 95 0.31 1.15 2.32
N ARG A 96 -0.66 0.24 2.43
CA ARG A 96 -0.60 -1.09 1.81
C ARG A 96 -1.77 -1.29 0.85
N SER A 97 -1.48 -1.81 -0.33
CA SER A 97 -2.47 -2.32 -1.27
C SER A 97 -2.09 -3.75 -1.68
N GLU A 98 -3.09 -4.60 -1.89
CA GLU A 98 -2.88 -5.97 -2.35
C GLU A 98 -2.58 -6.05 -3.85
N SER A 99 -2.95 -5.03 -4.62
CA SER A 99 -2.75 -5.03 -6.08
C SER A 99 -2.18 -3.71 -6.57
N THR A 100 -2.93 -2.63 -6.42
CA THR A 100 -2.55 -1.31 -6.92
C THR A 100 -3.01 -0.21 -5.97
N ALA A 101 -2.19 0.82 -5.82
CA ALA A 101 -2.54 2.03 -5.09
C ALA A 101 -2.34 3.22 -6.02
N PHE A 102 -3.32 4.13 -6.06
CA PHE A 102 -3.25 5.36 -6.84
C PHE A 102 -3.37 6.55 -5.91
N LEU A 103 -2.29 7.33 -5.80
CA LEU A 103 -2.31 8.64 -5.14
C LEU A 103 -2.49 9.69 -6.24
N ARG A 104 -3.61 10.41 -6.19
CA ARG A 104 -3.96 11.44 -7.17
C ARG A 104 -4.35 12.72 -6.44
N GLY A 105 -3.82 13.85 -6.88
CA GLY A 105 -4.23 15.16 -6.43
C GLY A 105 -4.40 16.09 -7.63
N ALA A 106 -5.40 16.98 -7.57
CA ALA A 106 -5.73 17.90 -8.66
C ALA A 106 -4.56 18.83 -9.02
N GLU A 107 -3.76 19.21 -8.02
CA GLU A 107 -2.59 20.09 -8.15
C GLU A 107 -1.27 19.33 -7.93
N GLY A 108 -1.34 18.01 -7.88
CA GLY A 108 -0.23 17.14 -7.49
C GLY A 108 -0.36 16.57 -6.08
N THR A 109 0.68 15.88 -5.65
CA THR A 109 0.76 15.22 -4.35
C THR A 109 2.08 15.58 -3.69
N HIS A 110 2.04 15.90 -2.40
CA HIS A 110 3.22 16.18 -1.60
C HIS A 110 3.35 15.12 -0.51
N MET A 111 4.55 14.58 -0.34
CA MET A 111 4.84 13.56 0.66
C MET A 111 6.07 14.01 1.45
N GLU A 112 5.90 14.15 2.75
CA GLU A 112 6.95 14.55 3.68
C GLU A 112 7.07 13.47 4.75
N SER A 113 8.31 13.06 5.03
CA SER A 113 8.61 12.07 6.06
C SER A 113 10.04 12.25 6.53
N LYS A 114 10.33 11.80 7.77
CA LYS A 114 11.71 11.66 8.24
C LYS A 114 12.43 10.57 7.45
N GLU A 115 11.75 9.47 7.20
CA GLU A 115 12.23 8.32 6.45
C GLU A 115 11.10 7.81 5.55
N LEU A 116 11.41 7.63 4.26
CA LEU A 116 10.48 7.09 3.27
C LEU A 116 11.00 5.75 2.76
N TYR A 117 10.18 4.71 2.91
CA TYR A 117 10.50 3.36 2.44
C TYR A 117 9.43 2.89 1.44
N TRP A 118 9.88 2.57 0.22
CA TRP A 118 9.05 1.96 -0.81
C TRP A 118 9.54 0.55 -1.09
N SER A 119 8.60 -0.41 -1.12
CA SER A 119 8.86 -1.80 -1.46
C SER A 119 7.79 -2.27 -2.43
N ALA A 120 8.20 -3.06 -3.41
CA ALA A 120 7.33 -3.73 -4.37
C ALA A 120 7.81 -5.17 -4.56
N ASP A 121 6.90 -6.08 -4.94
CA ASP A 121 7.24 -7.49 -5.15
C ASP A 121 8.18 -7.69 -6.36
N GLN A 122 8.13 -6.77 -7.33
CA GLN A 122 9.00 -6.76 -8.51
C GLN A 122 9.75 -5.43 -8.60
N ASP A 123 9.34 -4.56 -9.53
CA ASP A 123 10.07 -3.35 -9.86
C ASP A 123 9.35 -2.09 -9.37
N ILE A 124 10.13 -1.08 -9.01
CA ILE A 124 9.65 0.28 -8.72
C ILE A 124 9.99 1.17 -9.92
N PHE A 125 8.96 1.65 -10.62
CA PHE A 125 9.13 2.56 -11.75
C PHE A 125 8.86 4.00 -11.35
N LEU A 126 9.86 4.87 -11.53
CA LEU A 126 9.70 6.32 -11.43
C LEU A 126 9.61 6.90 -12.85
N LYS A 127 8.41 7.33 -13.25
CA LYS A 127 8.15 7.88 -14.59
C LYS A 127 7.53 9.28 -14.48
N SER A 128 8.10 10.22 -15.24
CA SER A 128 7.47 11.52 -15.50
C SER A 128 6.92 11.55 -16.92
N ILE A 129 5.71 12.11 -17.10
CA ILE A 129 5.06 12.20 -18.42
C ILE A 129 5.57 13.44 -19.17
N ASN A 130 5.60 14.59 -18.49
CA ASN A 130 5.91 15.90 -19.08
C ASN A 130 7.01 16.64 -18.29
N GLY A 131 7.97 15.92 -17.72
CA GLY A 131 9.01 16.52 -16.90
C GLY A 131 10.17 15.59 -16.61
N SER A 132 10.92 15.91 -15.57
CA SER A 132 12.07 15.14 -15.12
C SER A 132 11.76 14.42 -13.80
N VAL A 133 12.46 13.31 -13.57
CA VAL A 133 12.58 12.69 -12.25
C VAL A 133 13.91 13.18 -11.68
N VAL A 134 13.86 13.90 -10.56
CA VAL A 134 15.06 14.44 -9.90
C VAL A 134 15.21 13.77 -8.55
N LEU A 135 16.28 13.01 -8.39
CA LEU A 135 16.71 12.45 -7.10
C LEU A 135 17.85 13.33 -6.59
N SER A 136 17.62 14.04 -5.49
CA SER A 136 18.58 14.96 -4.90
C SER A 136 18.66 14.75 -3.40
N GLY A 137 19.84 14.41 -2.91
CA GLY A 137 20.13 14.23 -1.49
C GLY A 137 21.31 15.11 -1.10
N LYS A 138 21.33 15.63 0.14
CA LYS A 138 22.42 16.48 0.66
C LYS A 138 23.79 15.81 0.53
N GLU A 139 23.84 14.49 0.73
CA GLU A 139 25.06 13.67 0.62
C GLU A 139 25.13 12.87 -0.70
N GLY A 140 24.22 13.16 -1.64
CA GLY A 140 24.07 12.42 -2.88
C GLY A 140 23.03 11.31 -2.83
N VAL A 141 22.97 10.54 -3.91
CA VAL A 141 22.08 9.37 -4.08
C VAL A 141 22.96 8.13 -4.10
N PHE A 142 22.65 7.17 -3.23
CA PHE A 142 23.42 5.95 -3.08
C PHE A 142 22.66 4.76 -3.67
N VAL A 143 23.40 3.85 -4.30
CA VAL A 143 22.89 2.58 -4.81
C VAL A 143 23.66 1.44 -4.16
N SER A 144 22.94 0.41 -3.70
CA SER A 144 23.57 -0.80 -3.19
C SER A 144 24.29 -1.52 -4.33
N VAL A 145 25.62 -1.49 -4.31
CA VAL A 145 26.44 -2.17 -5.32
C VAL A 145 26.44 -3.68 -5.16
N LYS A 146 26.08 -4.21 -3.98
CA LYS A 146 26.13 -5.66 -3.69
C LYS A 146 25.16 -6.45 -4.56
N ASP A 147 24.03 -5.84 -4.87
CA ASP A 147 22.91 -6.44 -5.60
C ASP A 147 23.02 -6.22 -7.11
N LEU A 148 24.02 -5.45 -7.57
CA LEU A 148 24.25 -5.23 -9.00
C LEU A 148 24.84 -6.49 -9.66
N PRO A 149 24.37 -6.86 -10.87
CA PRO A 149 24.90 -8.01 -11.60
C PRO A 149 26.39 -7.82 -11.91
N ILE A 150 27.15 -8.91 -11.87
CA ILE A 150 28.57 -8.91 -12.25
C ILE A 150 28.68 -9.45 -13.67
N ALA A 151 29.14 -8.60 -14.59
CA ALA A 151 29.37 -8.95 -15.97
C ALA A 151 30.74 -9.63 -16.16
N LEU A 152 30.76 -10.64 -17.03
CA LEU A 152 31.98 -11.32 -17.42
C LEU A 152 32.66 -10.57 -18.59
N PRO A 153 34.00 -10.49 -18.61
CA PRO A 153 34.72 -9.96 -19.77
C PRO A 153 34.45 -10.82 -21.01
N ALA A 154 34.63 -10.23 -22.19
CA ALA A 154 34.50 -10.95 -23.46
C ALA A 154 35.57 -12.02 -23.71
N SER A 155 36.64 -12.08 -22.90
CA SER A 155 37.65 -13.14 -22.99
C SER A 155 37.18 -14.40 -22.28
N ASN A 156 37.20 -15.54 -22.98
CA ASN A 156 36.85 -16.87 -22.47
C ASN A 156 37.87 -17.44 -21.44
N ASP A 157 38.59 -16.58 -20.73
CA ASP A 157 39.58 -17.01 -19.76
C ASP A 157 38.90 -17.18 -18.40
N SER A 158 38.44 -18.41 -18.15
CA SER A 158 37.77 -18.85 -16.92
C SER A 158 38.55 -18.54 -15.62
N LYS A 159 39.82 -18.16 -15.73
CA LYS A 159 40.68 -17.71 -14.62
C LYS A 159 40.42 -16.29 -14.14
N TRP A 160 39.70 -15.47 -14.93
CA TRP A 160 39.40 -14.07 -14.58
C TRP A 160 38.69 -13.93 -13.23
N TYR A 161 37.70 -14.78 -12.98
CA TYR A 161 36.90 -14.72 -11.76
C TYR A 161 37.72 -15.15 -10.52
N SER A 162 38.64 -16.10 -10.69
CA SER A 162 39.52 -16.59 -9.61
C SER A 162 40.65 -15.64 -9.23
N GLN A 163 40.95 -14.63 -10.06
CA GLN A 163 42.05 -13.67 -9.87
C GLN A 163 41.55 -12.24 -9.58
N ALA A 164 40.24 -12.03 -9.50
CA ALA A 164 39.65 -10.74 -9.20
C ALA A 164 39.93 -10.34 -7.74
N THR A 165 40.74 -9.31 -7.54
CA THR A 165 41.29 -8.84 -6.26
C THR A 165 40.30 -8.00 -5.43
N GLY A 166 39.00 -8.34 -5.49
CA GLY A 166 37.94 -7.66 -4.75
C GLY A 166 37.58 -6.25 -5.25
N GLN A 167 38.26 -5.74 -6.29
CA GLN A 167 37.97 -4.44 -6.88
C GLN A 167 36.97 -4.56 -8.03
N PHE A 168 36.02 -3.63 -8.08
CA PHE A 168 34.98 -3.59 -9.11
C PHE A 168 34.83 -2.18 -9.68
N LYS A 169 34.55 -2.10 -10.98
CA LYS A 169 34.05 -0.89 -11.63
C LYS A 169 32.54 -1.00 -11.81
N VAL A 170 31.83 0.12 -11.60
CA VAL A 170 30.41 0.25 -11.92
C VAL A 170 30.28 0.80 -13.33
N CYS A 171 29.47 0.14 -14.14
CA CYS A 171 29.23 0.46 -15.54
C CYS A 171 27.73 0.66 -15.79
N VAL A 172 27.41 1.44 -16.82
CA VAL A 172 26.03 1.76 -17.22
C VAL A 172 25.79 1.21 -18.62
N CYS A 173 24.70 0.46 -18.79
CA CYS A 173 24.19 0.06 -20.10
C CYS A 173 23.46 1.25 -20.72
N MET A 174 24.02 1.83 -21.78
CA MET A 174 23.36 2.88 -22.54
C MET A 174 22.55 2.26 -23.69
N PRO A 175 21.34 2.77 -24.00
CA PRO A 175 20.65 3.89 -23.35
C PRO A 175 19.76 3.51 -22.15
N GLN A 176 19.69 2.23 -21.77
CA GLN A 176 18.72 1.72 -20.79
C GLN A 176 18.95 2.23 -19.36
N GLY A 177 20.17 2.67 -19.03
CA GLY A 177 20.54 3.13 -17.69
C GLY A 177 20.76 2.00 -16.68
N LYS A 178 20.74 0.72 -17.08
CA LYS A 178 20.97 -0.43 -16.18
C LYS A 178 22.41 -0.40 -15.66
N LEU A 179 22.58 -0.62 -14.35
CA LEU A 179 23.88 -0.65 -13.68
C LEU A 179 24.39 -2.08 -13.54
N PHE A 180 25.69 -2.26 -13.73
CA PHE A 180 26.36 -3.55 -13.52
C PHE A 180 27.80 -3.35 -13.06
N ARG A 181 28.42 -4.43 -12.60
CA ARG A 181 29.81 -4.45 -12.10
C ARG A 181 30.71 -5.27 -12.99
N ILE A 182 31.97 -4.89 -13.11
CA ILE A 182 33.02 -5.71 -13.70
C ILE A 182 34.16 -5.81 -12.71
N ALA A 183 34.65 -7.03 -12.48
CA ALA A 183 35.84 -7.27 -11.67
C ALA A 183 37.09 -6.65 -12.32
N VAL A 184 37.97 -6.07 -11.51
CA VAL A 184 39.26 -5.51 -11.95
C VAL A 184 40.40 -6.27 -11.26
N PRO A 185 41.04 -7.23 -11.93
CA PRO A 185 42.23 -7.89 -11.44
C PRO A 185 43.42 -6.93 -11.35
N ASP A 186 44.32 -7.21 -10.41
CA ASP A 186 45.48 -6.36 -10.14
C ASP A 186 46.36 -6.19 -11.38
N GLY A 187 46.72 -4.93 -11.65
CA GLY A 187 47.58 -4.55 -12.78
C GLY A 187 46.88 -4.48 -14.14
N GLN A 188 45.58 -4.80 -14.25
CA GLN A 188 44.85 -4.76 -15.52
C GLN A 188 43.91 -3.56 -15.67
N LYS A 189 43.95 -2.92 -16.85
CA LYS A 189 43.00 -1.87 -17.22
C LYS A 189 41.77 -2.49 -17.86
N VAL A 190 40.66 -2.53 -17.12
CA VAL A 190 39.36 -3.03 -17.59
C VAL A 190 38.45 -1.88 -17.98
N THR A 191 37.75 -2.00 -19.12
CA THR A 191 36.78 -1.01 -19.61
C THR A 191 35.38 -1.61 -19.71
N CYS A 192 34.35 -0.78 -19.49
CA CYS A 192 32.95 -1.18 -19.58
C CYS A 192 32.51 -1.63 -20.98
N SER A 193 33.30 -1.29 -22.01
CA SER A 193 33.01 -1.61 -23.42
C SER A 193 33.36 -3.04 -23.82
N HIS A 194 34.21 -3.75 -23.06
CA HIS A 194 34.72 -5.07 -23.41
C HIS A 194 34.11 -6.20 -22.56
N ILE A 195 32.79 -6.16 -22.38
CA ILE A 195 32.03 -7.21 -21.70
C ILE A 195 31.37 -8.15 -22.71
N ASN A 196 31.14 -9.40 -22.28
CA ASN A 196 30.38 -10.33 -23.08
C ASN A 196 28.89 -9.90 -23.11
N MET A 197 28.43 -9.45 -24.27
CA MET A 197 27.03 -9.06 -24.51
C MET A 197 26.21 -10.19 -25.19
N ASN A 198 26.84 -11.32 -25.49
CA ASN A 198 26.18 -12.47 -26.08
C ASN A 198 25.78 -13.43 -24.95
N ASN A 199 24.60 -14.05 -25.03
CA ASN A 199 23.99 -15.01 -24.09
C ASN A 199 23.26 -14.47 -22.83
N GLU A 200 22.67 -15.44 -22.09
CA GLU A 200 21.90 -15.39 -20.83
C GLU A 200 22.47 -14.49 -19.71
N PHE A 201 23.75 -14.09 -19.80
CA PHE A 201 24.42 -13.27 -18.78
C PHE A 201 24.65 -11.82 -19.20
N ASN A 202 23.99 -11.36 -20.27
CA ASN A 202 24.07 -9.96 -20.69
C ASN A 202 23.44 -9.05 -19.62
N PRO A 203 24.21 -8.19 -18.92
CA PRO A 203 23.70 -7.33 -17.86
C PRO A 203 22.81 -6.19 -18.38
N CYS A 204 22.78 -5.98 -19.69
CA CYS A 204 22.06 -4.90 -20.36
C CYS A 204 20.69 -5.32 -20.92
N VAL A 205 20.36 -6.62 -20.90
CA VAL A 205 19.06 -7.16 -21.36
C VAL A 205 18.09 -7.24 -20.20
#